data_AF-A0A954A7H1-F1
#
_entry.id   AF-A0A954A7H1-F1
#
_cell.length_a   1.000
_cell.length_b   1.000
_cell.length_c   1.000
_cell.angle_alpha   90.00
_cell.angle_beta   90.00
_cell.angle_gamma   90.00
#
_symmetry.space_group_name_H-M   'P 1'
#
loop_
_entity.id
_entity.type
_entity.pdbx_description
1 polymer ?
#
loop_
_entity_poly.entity_id
_entity_poly.type
_entity_poly.pdbx_seq_one_letter_code
_entity_poly.pdbx_strand_id
1 'polypeptide(L)'
;MSGWPVSMTKCRGQGGGRLLAASLAFLFAWTSVATTRVAGAEEGETFVDTKRGIAAQRDAADAAAKRVVAGDAALDEILAFLHDPSAQVRDRVVSTLIEKGTSEQLDALLRGLGHREPLVIEGLAEVFAVRGHAAATGPLLIALGQRRPVATTAILLDALGALRSPDSWKPVLSFFKKQKKQAALQAAALRSLARIDPGQARALVDESLGSKFAEVRLAAMDALRGSDLEAWLGRAPGWIADDVFDDDPQGPRIWFAVIEELRTLEDRVKHADALRSIVGAFLERGDAVKGRARADLFSLLEGLTGESIAADLELWREWWKAHGAQWTPSAVGATPERTNTAVAKFHGLPIDSFRVVFLQDLSGGMTRDAQGKYDGAGPSRLDQAKRELAKTLERLDDQCIVRLVYFASFFETFGFDRKAVPLGKSRRSLIAASAERQVPKKPHYNRGNLYDSLVWTIQQPYVDTIYILTEGAPTEGKFLDYDRFLAHLEREWRPYRTRIHVISFGELRGRNKNFLEKMAKLTGGEVREVDPFAEAGD
;
A
#
# COMPACT_ATOMS: atom_id res chain seq x y z
N MET A 1 -12.70 37.37 64.32
CA MET A 1 -12.10 38.00 65.52
C MET A 1 -10.59 37.93 65.36
N SER A 2 -9.91 39.09 65.51
CA SER A 2 -8.48 39.27 65.85
C SER A 2 -7.44 38.39 65.15
N GLY A 3 -6.49 38.88 64.36
CA GLY A 3 -5.71 40.09 64.55
C GLY A 3 -4.24 39.71 64.37
N TRP A 4 -3.55 40.39 63.46
CA TRP A 4 -2.09 40.36 63.30
C TRP A 4 -1.38 40.92 64.56
N PRO A 5 -0.05 40.73 64.70
CA PRO A 5 0.88 41.81 64.32
C PRO A 5 2.21 41.34 63.66
N VAL A 6 2.67 42.00 62.58
CA VAL A 6 3.77 43.02 62.50
C VAL A 6 5.15 42.37 62.24
N SER A 7 5.76 42.40 61.05
CA SER A 7 6.26 43.48 60.16
C SER A 7 7.49 44.26 60.67
N MET A 8 8.62 44.14 59.96
CA MET A 8 9.56 45.22 59.53
C MET A 8 10.83 44.58 58.89
N THR A 9 11.47 44.98 57.77
CA THR A 9 11.41 46.21 56.95
C THR A 9 12.04 46.00 55.55
N LYS A 10 11.39 46.58 54.52
CA LYS A 10 11.82 47.28 53.27
C LYS A 10 13.20 47.08 52.60
N CYS A 11 13.14 46.92 51.27
CA CYS A 11 13.50 47.94 50.22
C CYS A 11 12.88 47.49 48.87
N ARG A 12 11.75 48.05 48.39
CA ARG A 12 11.49 49.25 47.55
C ARG A 12 12.18 49.31 46.17
N GLY A 13 11.32 49.23 45.14
CA GLY A 13 11.47 49.62 43.73
C GLY A 13 10.34 48.96 42.92
N GLN A 14 9.08 49.42 43.00
CA GLN A 14 8.42 50.39 42.07
C GLN A 14 8.74 50.11 40.59
N GLY A 15 7.80 49.86 39.67
CA GLY A 15 6.33 49.77 39.67
C GLY A 15 5.93 48.93 38.43
N GLY A 16 4.86 48.14 38.48
CA GLY A 16 3.46 48.53 38.20
C GLY A 16 3.04 47.92 36.85
N GLY A 17 1.95 47.17 36.67
CA GLY A 17 0.92 46.69 37.59
C GLY A 17 0.01 45.65 36.92
N ARG A 18 -0.61 44.81 37.78
CA ARG A 18 -1.93 44.13 37.73
C ARG A 18 -2.29 43.24 36.51
N LEU A 19 -2.44 41.92 36.67
CA LEU A 19 -3.60 41.17 37.24
C LEU A 19 -4.94 41.41 36.52
N LEU A 20 -5.43 40.44 35.74
CA LEU A 20 -6.56 39.53 36.06
C LEU A 20 -7.21 38.93 34.79
N ALA A 21 -7.82 37.76 35.03
CA ALA A 21 -8.95 37.15 34.32
C ALA A 21 -8.67 36.16 33.18
N ALA A 22 -9.05 34.91 33.48
CA ALA A 22 -9.41 33.88 32.53
C ALA A 22 -10.58 34.32 31.63
N SER A 23 -10.57 33.89 30.36
CA SER A 23 -11.72 33.35 29.60
C SER A 23 -11.48 33.47 28.08
N LEU A 24 -11.82 32.40 27.36
CA LEU A 24 -12.20 32.28 25.95
C LEU A 24 -11.76 33.37 24.96
N ALA A 25 -10.97 32.96 23.94
CA ALA A 25 -11.12 33.49 22.58
C ALA A 25 -10.64 32.47 21.54
N PHE A 26 -11.58 31.60 21.14
CA PHE A 26 -11.65 31.09 19.77
C PHE A 26 -11.74 32.30 18.84
N LEU A 27 -10.76 32.52 17.94
CA LEU A 27 -10.99 33.32 16.72
C LEU A 27 -9.87 33.11 15.69
N PHE A 28 -10.23 32.33 14.68
CA PHE A 28 -9.95 32.51 13.25
C PHE A 28 -8.89 33.55 12.85
N ALA A 29 -7.86 33.05 12.15
CA ALA A 29 -7.24 33.76 11.04
C ALA A 29 -7.11 32.81 9.84
N TRP A 30 -8.26 32.55 9.19
CA TRP A 30 -8.29 32.21 7.77
C TRP A 30 -8.08 33.51 7.00
N THR A 31 -6.96 33.64 6.30
CA THR A 31 -6.80 34.37 5.03
C THR A 31 -5.32 34.34 4.64
N SER A 32 -4.95 33.28 3.93
CA SER A 32 -3.94 33.42 2.91
C SER A 32 -4.36 32.50 1.78
N VAL A 33 -5.01 33.11 0.78
CA VAL A 33 -4.96 32.60 -0.60
C VAL A 33 -3.48 32.60 -0.96
N ALA A 34 -2.80 31.49 -0.66
CA ALA A 34 -1.44 31.27 -1.07
C ALA A 34 -1.50 30.92 -2.55
N THR A 35 -1.21 31.94 -3.37
CA THR A 35 -0.82 31.83 -4.77
C THR A 35 -0.06 30.54 -5.03
N THR A 36 -0.59 29.72 -5.95
CA THR A 36 0.01 28.53 -6.52
C THR A 36 1.36 28.90 -7.15
N ARG A 37 2.45 28.74 -6.38
CA ARG A 37 3.78 28.60 -6.96
C ARG A 37 3.94 27.14 -7.36
N VAL A 38 3.74 26.90 -8.65
CA VAL A 38 4.35 25.77 -9.36
C VAL A 38 5.86 25.98 -9.32
N ALA A 39 6.54 25.34 -8.37
CA ALA A 39 8.00 25.31 -8.29
C ALA A 39 8.47 24.02 -7.61
N GLY A 40 9.07 23.13 -8.41
CA GLY A 40 9.86 21.99 -7.96
C GLY A 40 9.06 20.73 -7.62
N ALA A 41 8.80 19.88 -8.61
CA ALA A 41 8.45 18.49 -8.33
C ALA A 41 9.71 17.78 -7.78
N GLU A 42 9.86 17.78 -6.47
CA GLU A 42 10.56 16.73 -5.74
C GLU A 42 9.67 16.43 -4.53
N GLU A 43 9.27 15.16 -4.32
CA GLU A 43 9.64 14.45 -3.10
C GLU A 43 9.00 13.05 -2.96
N GLY A 44 9.85 12.10 -2.52
CA GLY A 44 9.79 10.65 -2.66
C GLY A 44 11.08 10.18 -3.35
N GLU A 45 11.71 9.05 -2.96
CA GLU A 45 12.79 8.46 -3.79
C GLU A 45 12.15 7.99 -5.10
N THR A 46 12.15 8.85 -6.11
CA THR A 46 11.59 8.54 -7.43
C THR A 46 12.69 8.09 -8.35
N PHE A 47 12.51 6.93 -8.98
CA PHE A 47 13.48 6.35 -9.91
C PHE A 47 13.11 6.75 -11.35
N VAL A 48 13.62 7.92 -11.76
CA VAL A 48 13.22 8.61 -12.99
C VAL A 48 14.44 8.84 -13.87
N ASP A 49 14.32 8.52 -15.16
CA ASP A 49 15.33 8.85 -16.15
C ASP A 49 14.95 10.13 -16.89
N THR A 50 15.45 11.24 -16.35
CA THR A 50 15.23 12.58 -16.89
C THR A 50 16.08 12.90 -18.12
N LYS A 51 16.94 11.98 -18.59
CA LYS A 51 17.90 12.23 -19.66
C LYS A 51 17.52 11.56 -20.98
N ARG A 52 17.00 10.32 -20.95
CA ARG A 52 16.69 9.54 -22.16
C ARG A 52 15.18 9.46 -22.39
N GLY A 53 14.76 9.52 -23.66
CA GLY A 53 13.40 9.19 -24.10
C GLY A 53 13.04 7.72 -23.86
N ILE A 54 11.74 7.35 -23.88
CA ILE A 54 11.29 5.97 -23.64
C ILE A 54 11.89 4.98 -24.66
N ALA A 55 11.98 5.36 -25.94
CA ALA A 55 12.60 4.52 -26.97
C ALA A 55 14.09 4.29 -26.68
N ALA A 56 14.83 5.35 -26.34
CA ALA A 56 16.26 5.25 -26.01
C ALA A 56 16.52 4.41 -24.74
N GLN A 57 15.61 4.46 -23.76
CA GLN A 57 15.68 3.59 -22.59
C GLN A 57 15.48 2.11 -22.95
N ARG A 58 14.51 1.82 -23.83
CA ARG A 58 14.27 0.47 -24.34
C ARG A 58 15.48 -0.05 -25.11
N ASP A 59 16.04 0.76 -26.00
CA ASP A 59 17.21 0.38 -26.80
C ASP A 59 18.42 0.11 -25.89
N ALA A 60 18.60 0.91 -24.83
CA ALA A 60 19.63 0.67 -23.81
C ALA A 60 19.38 -0.62 -23.02
N ALA A 61 18.12 -0.92 -22.67
CA ALA A 61 17.75 -2.16 -21.97
C ALA A 61 18.04 -3.40 -22.83
N ASP A 62 17.70 -3.35 -24.12
CA ASP A 62 17.97 -4.43 -25.07
C ASP A 62 19.48 -4.61 -25.31
N ALA A 63 20.24 -3.51 -25.38
CA ALA A 63 21.69 -3.57 -25.47
C ALA A 63 22.31 -4.20 -24.21
N ALA A 64 21.89 -3.78 -23.01
CA ALA A 64 22.35 -4.34 -21.75
C ALA A 64 22.06 -5.85 -21.66
N ALA A 65 20.83 -6.28 -21.95
CA ALA A 65 20.48 -7.71 -21.94
C ALA A 65 21.31 -8.54 -22.92
N LYS A 66 21.54 -8.06 -24.14
CA LYS A 66 22.37 -8.80 -25.12
C LYS A 66 23.77 -9.06 -24.58
N ARG A 67 24.37 -8.08 -23.91
CA ARG A 67 25.72 -8.22 -23.33
C ARG A 67 25.75 -9.14 -22.12
N VAL A 68 24.72 -9.09 -21.27
CA VAL A 68 24.55 -10.03 -20.15
C VAL A 68 24.45 -11.47 -20.67
N VAL A 69 23.64 -11.72 -21.71
CA VAL A 69 23.47 -13.05 -22.31
C VAL A 69 24.74 -13.56 -22.99
N ALA A 70 25.48 -12.68 -23.67
CA ALA A 70 26.72 -13.07 -24.35
C ALA A 70 27.84 -13.45 -23.36
N GLY A 71 27.71 -13.09 -22.08
CA GLY A 71 28.79 -13.23 -21.09
C GLY A 71 29.91 -12.19 -21.26
N ASP A 72 29.75 -11.24 -22.18
CA ASP A 72 30.74 -10.21 -22.52
C ASP A 72 30.66 -8.97 -21.60
N ALA A 73 29.62 -8.88 -20.77
CA ALA A 73 29.52 -7.82 -19.77
C ALA A 73 30.42 -8.14 -18.57
N ALA A 74 31.35 -7.24 -18.26
CA ALA A 74 32.15 -7.32 -17.04
C ALA A 74 31.25 -7.18 -15.79
N LEU A 75 31.78 -7.46 -14.61
CA LEU A 75 31.05 -7.29 -13.35
C LEU A 75 30.57 -5.83 -13.18
N ASP A 76 31.48 -4.85 -13.28
CA ASP A 76 31.22 -3.44 -12.93
C ASP A 76 30.14 -2.78 -13.79
N GLU A 77 30.29 -2.79 -15.11
CA GLU A 77 29.41 -3.62 -15.91
C GLU A 77 27.91 -3.75 -15.57
N ILE A 78 27.56 -4.99 -15.27
CA ILE A 78 26.26 -5.44 -14.81
C ILE A 78 25.79 -4.62 -13.59
N LEU A 79 26.69 -4.29 -12.66
CA LEU A 79 26.35 -3.47 -11.48
C LEU A 79 25.88 -2.07 -11.89
N ALA A 80 26.49 -1.46 -12.91
CA ALA A 80 26.07 -0.17 -13.46
C ALA A 80 24.69 -0.27 -14.12
N PHE A 81 24.37 -1.37 -14.82
CA PHE A 81 23.03 -1.58 -15.35
C PHE A 81 21.97 -1.74 -14.26
N LEU A 82 22.29 -2.40 -13.16
CA LEU A 82 21.40 -2.54 -12.00
C LEU A 82 21.17 -1.22 -11.25
N HIS A 83 22.04 -0.24 -11.43
CA HIS A 83 21.91 1.12 -10.89
C HIS A 83 21.41 2.14 -11.94
N ASP A 84 21.12 1.72 -13.17
CA ASP A 84 20.69 2.62 -14.24
C ASP A 84 19.38 3.34 -13.83
N PRO A 85 19.21 4.65 -14.12
CA PRO A 85 18.03 5.40 -13.70
C PRO A 85 16.72 4.88 -14.32
N SER A 86 16.78 4.17 -15.46
CA SER A 86 15.61 3.58 -16.10
C SER A 86 15.31 2.19 -15.53
N ALA A 87 14.09 2.01 -15.01
CA ALA A 87 13.59 0.67 -14.65
C ALA A 87 13.59 -0.29 -15.84
N GLN A 88 13.45 0.20 -17.08
CA GLN A 88 13.49 -0.67 -18.25
C GLN A 88 14.84 -1.40 -18.33
N VAL A 89 15.95 -0.71 -18.08
CA VAL A 89 17.28 -1.31 -18.08
C VAL A 89 17.44 -2.26 -16.91
N ARG A 90 17.11 -1.79 -15.69
CA ARG A 90 17.28 -2.59 -14.46
C ARG A 90 16.47 -3.89 -14.50
N ASP A 91 15.17 -3.80 -14.80
CA ASP A 91 14.29 -4.96 -14.83
C ASP A 91 14.71 -5.92 -15.94
N ARG A 92 15.04 -5.39 -17.13
CA ARG A 92 15.48 -6.22 -18.24
C ARG A 92 16.75 -6.99 -17.90
N VAL A 93 17.70 -6.39 -17.19
CA VAL A 93 18.90 -7.07 -16.71
C VAL A 93 18.59 -8.09 -15.61
N VAL A 94 17.75 -7.75 -14.62
CA VAL A 94 17.32 -8.69 -13.57
C VAL A 94 16.63 -9.90 -14.17
N SER A 95 15.63 -9.73 -15.04
CA SER A 95 14.93 -10.84 -15.70
C SER A 95 15.90 -11.67 -16.55
N THR A 96 16.85 -11.02 -17.25
CA THR A 96 17.85 -11.74 -18.04
C THR A 96 18.78 -12.60 -17.16
N LEU A 97 19.23 -12.08 -16.01
CA LEU A 97 20.04 -12.84 -15.06
C LEU A 97 19.25 -14.01 -14.45
N ILE A 98 17.95 -13.81 -14.16
CA ILE A 98 17.06 -14.86 -13.66
C ILE A 98 16.86 -15.98 -14.70
N GLU A 99 16.60 -15.61 -15.95
CA GLU A 99 16.26 -16.55 -17.01
C GLU A 99 17.49 -17.25 -17.60
N LYS A 100 18.61 -16.52 -17.73
CA LYS A 100 19.76 -16.92 -18.58
C LYS A 100 21.12 -16.82 -17.91
N GLY A 101 21.21 -16.28 -16.68
CA GLY A 101 22.48 -16.16 -15.97
C GLY A 101 23.09 -17.53 -15.65
N THR A 102 24.37 -17.73 -16.01
CA THR A 102 25.10 -18.95 -15.68
C THR A 102 25.55 -18.95 -14.22
N SER A 103 25.85 -20.12 -13.66
CA SER A 103 26.34 -20.22 -12.28
C SER A 103 27.61 -19.42 -12.05
N GLU A 104 28.55 -19.45 -12.99
CA GLU A 104 29.83 -18.71 -12.92
C GLU A 104 29.60 -17.20 -12.92
N GLN A 105 28.65 -16.73 -13.74
CA GLN A 105 28.28 -15.32 -13.77
C GLN A 105 27.62 -14.89 -12.46
N LEU A 106 26.75 -15.72 -11.89
CA LEU A 106 26.12 -15.47 -10.59
C LEU A 106 27.14 -15.48 -9.45
N ASP A 107 28.10 -16.40 -9.46
CA ASP A 107 29.20 -16.45 -8.49
C ASP A 107 30.04 -15.16 -8.54
N ALA A 108 30.34 -14.65 -9.74
CA ALA A 108 31.05 -13.40 -9.92
C ALA A 108 30.28 -12.20 -9.33
N LEU A 109 28.94 -12.22 -9.43
CA LEU A 109 28.06 -11.17 -8.93
C LEU A 109 27.91 -11.13 -7.40
N LEU A 110 28.32 -12.19 -6.67
CA LEU A 110 28.24 -12.22 -5.20
C LEU A 110 28.93 -11.02 -4.54
N ARG A 111 30.03 -10.53 -5.13
CA ARG A 111 30.76 -9.35 -4.64
C ARG A 111 29.93 -8.06 -4.69
N GLY A 112 28.95 -7.99 -5.59
CA GLY A 112 28.05 -6.86 -5.74
C GLY A 112 27.12 -6.63 -4.54
N LEU A 113 26.92 -7.64 -3.67
CA LEU A 113 26.16 -7.45 -2.42
C LEU A 113 26.87 -6.54 -1.40
N GLY A 114 28.18 -6.29 -1.60
CA GLY A 114 28.95 -5.29 -0.85
C GLY A 114 28.80 -3.85 -1.37
N HIS A 115 28.03 -3.62 -2.44
CA HIS A 115 27.88 -2.31 -3.04
C HIS A 115 27.17 -1.31 -2.10
N ARG A 116 27.34 -0.01 -2.37
CA ARG A 116 26.71 1.08 -1.61
C ARG A 116 25.30 1.40 -2.10
N GLU A 117 25.07 1.28 -3.40
CA GLU A 117 23.79 1.62 -4.02
C GLU A 117 22.69 0.58 -3.72
N PRO A 118 21.56 0.99 -3.09
CA PRO A 118 20.42 0.13 -2.79
C PRO A 118 19.95 -0.72 -3.97
N LEU A 119 19.75 -0.13 -5.15
CA LEU A 119 19.20 -0.81 -6.33
C LEU A 119 20.05 -2.02 -6.77
N VAL A 120 21.37 -1.90 -6.66
CA VAL A 120 22.30 -3.00 -7.00
C VAL A 120 22.11 -4.16 -6.04
N ILE A 121 22.09 -3.87 -4.73
CA ILE A 121 21.96 -4.90 -3.69
C ILE A 121 20.60 -5.58 -3.79
N GLU A 122 19.54 -4.80 -3.99
CA GLU A 122 18.16 -5.28 -4.11
C GLU A 122 17.99 -6.16 -5.34
N GLY A 123 18.46 -5.71 -6.51
CA GLY A 123 18.41 -6.49 -7.73
C GLY A 123 19.19 -7.81 -7.63
N LEU A 124 20.39 -7.78 -7.05
CA LEU A 124 21.18 -9.01 -6.84
C LEU A 124 20.55 -9.96 -5.84
N ALA A 125 20.06 -9.47 -4.70
CA ALA A 125 19.39 -10.28 -3.70
C ALA A 125 18.15 -10.99 -4.28
N GLU A 126 17.39 -10.30 -5.12
CA GLU A 126 16.26 -10.87 -5.85
C GLU A 126 16.69 -11.95 -6.85
N VAL A 127 17.69 -11.66 -7.70
CA VAL A 127 18.24 -12.65 -8.64
C VAL A 127 18.66 -13.92 -7.89
N PHE A 128 19.43 -13.79 -6.80
CA PHE A 128 19.89 -14.96 -6.04
C PHE A 128 18.74 -15.72 -5.37
N ALA A 129 17.74 -15.01 -4.84
CA ALA A 129 16.56 -15.62 -4.24
C ALA A 129 15.77 -16.43 -5.26
N VAL A 130 15.46 -15.85 -6.44
CA VAL A 130 14.68 -16.50 -7.49
C VAL A 130 15.45 -17.67 -8.11
N ARG A 131 16.76 -17.54 -8.28
CA ARG A 131 17.63 -18.61 -8.79
C ARG A 131 17.90 -19.73 -7.78
N GLY A 132 17.54 -19.55 -6.50
CA GLY A 132 17.91 -20.49 -5.44
C GLY A 132 19.43 -20.62 -5.27
N HIS A 133 20.18 -19.55 -5.50
CA HIS A 133 21.64 -19.57 -5.54
C HIS A 133 22.25 -19.64 -4.13
N ALA A 134 22.43 -20.86 -3.61
CA ALA A 134 22.82 -21.12 -2.22
C ALA A 134 24.11 -20.41 -1.78
N ALA A 135 25.08 -20.23 -2.68
CA ALA A 135 26.34 -19.54 -2.40
C ALA A 135 26.16 -18.07 -1.98
N ALA A 136 25.01 -17.46 -2.28
CA ALA A 136 24.66 -16.11 -1.83
C ALA A 136 24.38 -16.00 -0.33
N THR A 137 24.14 -17.11 0.38
CA THR A 137 23.78 -17.08 1.81
C THR A 137 24.78 -16.28 2.66
N GLY A 138 26.07 -16.62 2.57
CA GLY A 138 27.12 -15.92 3.32
C GLY A 138 27.21 -14.43 2.98
N PRO A 139 27.36 -14.05 1.70
CA PRO A 139 27.33 -12.66 1.25
C PRO A 139 26.08 -11.87 1.67
N LEU A 140 24.88 -12.46 1.61
CA LEU A 140 23.64 -11.84 2.07
C LEU A 140 23.65 -11.59 3.58
N LEU A 141 24.16 -12.53 4.38
CA LEU A 141 24.33 -12.36 5.82
C LEU A 141 25.32 -11.24 6.16
N ILE A 142 26.42 -11.13 5.41
CA ILE A 142 27.37 -10.02 5.53
C ILE A 142 26.68 -8.69 5.20
N ALA A 143 25.92 -8.63 4.11
CA ALA A 143 25.18 -7.44 3.71
C ALA A 143 24.09 -7.05 4.72
N LEU A 144 23.42 -8.03 5.36
CA LEU A 144 22.44 -7.81 6.43
C LEU A 144 23.06 -7.16 7.68
N GLY A 145 24.34 -7.46 7.95
CA GLY A 145 25.08 -6.87 9.07
C GLY A 145 25.46 -5.39 8.87
N GLN A 146 25.28 -4.85 7.67
CA GLN A 146 25.62 -3.47 7.34
C GLN A 146 24.44 -2.52 7.57
N ARG A 147 24.73 -1.26 7.89
CA ARG A 147 23.70 -0.22 7.98
C ARG A 147 23.20 0.12 6.58
N ARG A 148 21.93 -0.16 6.31
CA ARG A 148 21.27 0.06 5.01
C ARG A 148 19.86 0.64 5.20
N PRO A 149 19.23 1.16 4.14
CA PRO A 149 17.82 1.55 4.19
C PRO A 149 16.91 0.38 4.57
N VAL A 150 15.80 0.68 5.24
CA VAL A 150 14.83 -0.33 5.72
C VAL A 150 14.35 -1.23 4.58
N ALA A 151 14.03 -0.66 3.42
CA ALA A 151 13.56 -1.41 2.25
C ALA A 151 14.61 -2.42 1.75
N THR A 152 15.86 -1.99 1.60
CA THR A 152 16.97 -2.88 1.19
C THR A 152 17.21 -3.99 2.20
N THR A 153 17.18 -3.68 3.50
CA THR A 153 17.32 -4.68 4.56
C THR A 153 16.18 -5.70 4.55
N ALA A 154 14.95 -5.27 4.30
CA ALA A 154 13.81 -6.17 4.16
C ALA A 154 13.98 -7.13 2.96
N ILE A 155 14.47 -6.63 1.81
CA ILE A 155 14.75 -7.45 0.63
C ILE A 155 15.85 -8.50 0.90
N LEU A 156 16.90 -8.13 1.65
CA LEU A 156 17.93 -9.08 2.07
C LEU A 156 17.35 -10.20 2.95
N LEU A 157 16.47 -9.86 3.90
CA LEU A 157 15.78 -10.83 4.75
C LEU A 157 14.86 -11.74 3.95
N ASP A 158 14.12 -11.20 2.98
CA ASP A 158 13.27 -11.98 2.08
C ASP A 158 14.10 -12.96 1.24
N ALA A 159 15.26 -12.52 0.72
CA ALA A 159 16.18 -13.38 -0.03
C ALA A 159 16.75 -14.52 0.82
N LEU A 160 17.20 -14.22 2.06
CA LEU A 160 17.64 -15.25 3.01
C LEU A 160 16.50 -16.25 3.33
N GLY A 161 15.28 -15.75 3.49
CA GLY A 161 14.09 -16.58 3.69
C GLY A 161 13.76 -17.46 2.49
N ALA A 162 13.96 -16.96 1.27
CA ALA A 162 13.74 -17.71 0.04
C ALA A 162 14.79 -18.81 -0.19
N LEU A 163 16.05 -18.55 0.18
CA LEU A 163 17.14 -19.54 0.08
C LEU A 163 17.01 -20.67 1.10
N ARG A 164 16.31 -20.43 2.24
CA ARG A 164 16.04 -21.43 3.29
C ARG A 164 17.28 -22.14 3.82
N SER A 165 18.44 -21.47 3.82
CA SER A 165 19.66 -22.06 4.35
C SER A 165 19.59 -22.11 5.89
N PRO A 166 19.78 -23.29 6.52
CA PRO A 166 19.81 -23.42 7.98
C PRO A 166 20.85 -22.52 8.66
N ASP A 167 21.95 -22.20 7.96
CA ASP A 167 23.00 -21.31 8.46
C ASP A 167 22.50 -19.88 8.69
N SER A 168 21.39 -19.50 8.03
CA SER A 168 20.76 -18.19 8.19
C SER A 168 19.98 -18.04 9.49
N TRP A 169 19.58 -19.16 10.12
CA TRP A 169 18.70 -19.13 11.29
C TRP A 169 19.24 -18.27 12.44
N LYS A 170 20.44 -18.58 12.93
CA LYS A 170 21.02 -17.89 14.11
C LYS A 170 21.26 -16.39 13.83
N PRO A 171 21.86 -15.98 12.70
CA PRO A 171 22.02 -14.56 12.37
C PRO A 171 20.69 -13.81 12.26
N VAL A 172 19.69 -14.38 11.57
CA VAL A 172 18.39 -13.72 11.38
C VAL A 172 17.62 -13.65 12.70
N LEU A 173 17.69 -14.68 13.55
CA LEU A 173 17.09 -14.65 14.89
C LEU A 173 17.73 -13.58 15.79
N SER A 174 19.06 -13.46 15.72
CA SER A 174 19.80 -12.40 16.42
C SER A 174 19.38 -11.02 15.92
N PHE A 175 19.21 -10.86 14.62
CA PHE A 175 18.69 -9.63 14.02
C PHE A 175 17.28 -9.32 14.51
N PHE A 176 16.33 -10.26 14.41
CA PHE A 176 14.95 -10.13 14.90
C PHE A 176 14.91 -9.61 16.35
N LYS A 177 15.67 -10.25 17.25
CA LYS A 177 15.69 -9.90 18.69
C LYS A 177 16.22 -8.48 18.96
N LYS A 178 17.05 -7.92 18.07
CA LYS A 178 17.58 -6.55 18.17
C LYS A 178 16.61 -5.50 17.64
N GLN A 179 15.70 -5.85 16.74
CA GLN A 179 14.79 -4.89 16.07
C GLN A 179 13.51 -4.56 16.85
N LYS A 180 13.52 -4.60 18.19
CA LYS A 180 12.33 -4.35 19.04
C LYS A 180 11.65 -2.98 18.85
N LYS A 181 12.31 -2.03 18.19
CA LYS A 181 11.80 -0.68 17.91
C LYS A 181 11.52 -0.43 16.42
N GLN A 182 11.85 -1.38 15.54
CA GLN A 182 11.66 -1.25 14.10
C GLN A 182 10.71 -2.34 13.63
N ALA A 183 9.40 -2.11 13.84
CA ALA A 183 8.36 -3.10 13.59
C ALA A 183 8.42 -3.70 12.16
N ALA A 184 8.68 -2.88 11.14
CA ALA A 184 8.82 -3.34 9.76
C ALA A 184 9.97 -4.36 9.57
N LEU A 185 11.15 -4.08 10.13
CA LEU A 185 12.30 -4.99 10.04
C LEU A 185 12.13 -6.22 10.92
N GLN A 186 11.48 -6.07 12.09
CA GLN A 186 11.14 -7.20 12.95
C GLN A 186 10.16 -8.15 12.26
N ALA A 187 9.13 -7.60 11.60
CA ALA A 187 8.17 -8.36 10.79
C ALA A 187 8.82 -9.07 9.60
N ALA A 188 9.70 -8.39 8.86
CA ALA A 188 10.45 -9.00 7.75
C ALA A 188 11.35 -10.16 8.24
N ALA A 189 12.05 -9.98 9.37
CA ALA A 189 12.88 -11.03 9.95
C ALA A 189 12.04 -12.23 10.43
N LEU A 190 10.86 -12.00 11.01
CA LEU A 190 9.94 -13.08 11.40
C LEU A 190 9.48 -13.91 10.18
N ARG A 191 9.08 -13.25 9.09
CA ARG A 191 8.72 -13.93 7.84
C ARG A 191 9.89 -14.72 7.28
N SER A 192 11.11 -14.16 7.33
CA SER A 192 12.33 -14.85 6.91
C SER A 192 12.57 -16.12 7.74
N LEU A 193 12.50 -16.04 9.07
CA LEU A 193 12.65 -17.19 9.97
C LEU A 193 11.60 -18.28 9.72
N ALA A 194 10.34 -17.88 9.56
CA ALA A 194 9.24 -18.81 9.27
C ALA A 194 9.41 -19.52 7.92
N ARG A 195 10.11 -18.92 6.95
CA ARG A 195 10.45 -19.57 5.67
C ARG A 195 11.69 -20.47 5.78
N ILE A 196 12.69 -20.07 6.58
CA ILE A 196 13.92 -20.86 6.81
C ILE A 196 13.57 -22.17 7.50
N ASP A 197 12.86 -22.10 8.63
CA ASP A 197 12.43 -23.28 9.39
C ASP A 197 11.11 -22.98 10.11
N PRO A 198 9.96 -23.37 9.54
CA PRO A 198 8.64 -23.15 10.14
C PRO A 198 8.51 -23.80 11.52
N GLY A 199 9.09 -24.99 11.71
CA GLY A 199 9.00 -25.74 12.97
C GLY A 199 9.76 -25.03 14.08
N GLN A 200 10.99 -24.61 13.80
CA GLN A 200 11.81 -23.86 14.75
C GLN A 200 11.24 -22.45 15.02
N ALA A 201 10.57 -21.85 14.03
CA ALA A 201 9.93 -20.54 14.17
C ALA A 201 8.62 -20.56 14.95
N ARG A 202 7.98 -21.72 15.16
CA ARG A 202 6.61 -21.77 15.70
C ARG A 202 6.43 -21.04 17.04
N ALA A 203 7.30 -21.29 18.02
CA ALA A 203 7.21 -20.62 19.32
C ALA A 203 7.36 -19.10 19.20
N LEU A 204 8.23 -18.64 18.29
CA LEU A 204 8.45 -17.21 18.05
C LEU A 204 7.25 -16.57 17.34
N VAL A 205 6.65 -17.29 16.39
CA VAL A 205 5.41 -16.88 15.72
C VAL A 205 4.28 -16.76 16.74
N ASP A 206 4.11 -17.75 17.61
CA ASP A 206 3.08 -17.76 18.66
C ASP A 206 3.24 -16.57 19.63
N GLU A 207 4.46 -16.27 20.08
CA GLU A 207 4.76 -15.07 20.89
C GLU A 207 4.45 -13.77 20.12
N SER A 208 4.80 -13.71 18.83
CA SER A 208 4.68 -12.51 18.01
C SER A 208 3.24 -12.13 17.66
N LEU A 209 2.28 -13.06 17.77
CA LEU A 209 0.85 -12.76 17.64
C LEU A 209 0.35 -11.80 18.72
N GLY A 210 0.98 -11.78 19.90
CA GLY A 210 0.69 -10.85 20.98
C GLY A 210 1.46 -9.52 20.90
N SER A 211 2.16 -9.25 19.80
CA SER A 211 2.94 -8.01 19.66
C SER A 211 2.04 -6.77 19.69
N LYS A 212 2.50 -5.70 20.34
CA LYS A 212 1.84 -4.38 20.26
C LYS A 212 1.93 -3.71 18.89
N PHE A 213 2.82 -4.20 18.01
CA PHE A 213 3.00 -3.68 16.67
C PHE A 213 2.22 -4.53 15.67
N ALA A 214 1.26 -3.94 14.98
CA ALA A 214 0.41 -4.64 14.03
C ALA A 214 1.21 -5.29 12.90
N GLU A 215 2.31 -4.69 12.44
CA GLU A 215 3.16 -5.24 11.37
C GLU A 215 3.74 -6.60 11.77
N VAL A 216 4.11 -6.75 13.06
CA VAL A 216 4.66 -7.99 13.61
C VAL A 216 3.55 -9.02 13.83
N ARG A 217 2.38 -8.60 14.30
CA ARG A 217 1.19 -9.48 14.40
C ARG A 217 0.80 -10.03 13.03
N LEU A 218 0.71 -9.18 12.02
CA LEU A 218 0.38 -9.56 10.65
C LEU A 218 1.42 -10.53 10.07
N ALA A 219 2.72 -10.28 10.29
CA ALA A 219 3.77 -11.23 9.90
C ALA A 219 3.64 -12.59 10.58
N ALA A 220 3.26 -12.61 11.87
CA ALA A 220 3.02 -13.83 12.61
C ALA A 220 1.75 -14.57 12.12
N MET A 221 0.68 -13.84 11.78
CA MET A 221 -0.52 -14.40 11.16
C MET A 221 -0.20 -15.03 9.80
N ASP A 222 0.52 -14.33 8.92
CA ASP A 222 0.94 -14.85 7.61
C ASP A 222 1.80 -16.13 7.77
N ALA A 223 2.72 -16.14 8.74
CA ALA A 223 3.58 -17.29 9.05
C ALA A 223 2.78 -18.48 9.62
N LEU A 224 1.86 -18.22 10.55
CA LEU A 224 0.99 -19.25 11.12
C LEU A 224 0.11 -19.86 10.03
N ARG A 225 -0.52 -19.03 9.20
CA ARG A 225 -1.34 -19.47 8.06
C ARG A 225 -0.58 -20.41 7.14
N GLY A 226 0.66 -20.08 6.79
CA GLY A 226 1.48 -20.89 5.89
C GLY A 226 1.96 -22.23 6.49
N SER A 227 1.86 -22.41 7.81
CA SER A 227 2.36 -23.60 8.52
C SER A 227 1.26 -24.46 9.16
N ASP A 228 0.15 -23.84 9.57
CA ASP A 228 -0.91 -24.45 10.37
C ASP A 228 -2.20 -23.62 10.27
N LEU A 229 -2.96 -23.89 9.20
CA LEU A 229 -4.23 -23.20 8.90
C LEU A 229 -5.28 -23.43 10.00
N GLU A 230 -5.34 -24.61 10.60
CA GLU A 230 -6.31 -24.91 11.67
C GLU A 230 -6.05 -24.09 12.93
N ALA A 231 -4.79 -23.98 13.35
CA ALA A 231 -4.45 -23.09 14.46
C ALA A 231 -4.69 -21.62 14.12
N TRP A 232 -4.51 -21.22 12.85
CA TRP A 232 -4.86 -19.86 12.41
C TRP A 232 -6.36 -19.62 12.55
N LEU A 233 -7.20 -20.52 12.01
CA LEU A 233 -8.65 -20.42 12.05
C LEU A 233 -9.19 -20.47 13.48
N GLY A 234 -8.63 -21.32 14.34
CA GLY A 234 -9.01 -21.41 15.75
C GLY A 234 -8.70 -20.15 16.57
N ARG A 235 -7.73 -19.33 16.14
CA ARG A 235 -7.34 -18.07 16.82
C ARG A 235 -8.01 -16.83 16.27
N ALA A 236 -8.50 -16.88 15.02
CA ALA A 236 -9.14 -15.75 14.36
C ALA A 236 -10.27 -15.08 15.18
N PRO A 237 -11.17 -15.81 15.88
CA PRO A 237 -12.19 -15.18 16.74
C PRO A 237 -11.60 -14.26 17.82
N GLY A 238 -10.47 -14.65 18.43
CA GLY A 238 -9.78 -13.83 19.43
C GLY A 238 -9.21 -12.55 18.84
N TRP A 239 -8.61 -12.62 17.64
CA TRP A 239 -8.10 -11.43 16.95
C TRP A 239 -9.20 -10.43 16.56
N ILE A 240 -10.38 -10.92 16.19
CA ILE A 240 -11.55 -10.09 15.89
C ILE A 240 -12.05 -9.40 17.18
N ALA A 241 -12.02 -10.10 18.32
CA ALA A 241 -12.45 -9.58 19.60
C ALA A 241 -11.48 -8.50 20.15
N ASP A 242 -10.17 -8.76 20.05
CA ASP A 242 -9.10 -7.99 20.68
C ASP A 242 -8.72 -6.69 19.95
N ASP A 243 -9.01 -6.56 18.64
CA ASP A 243 -8.47 -5.43 17.87
C ASP A 243 -9.07 -4.09 18.34
N VAL A 244 -8.18 -3.11 18.55
CA VAL A 244 -8.53 -1.75 18.97
C VAL A 244 -8.76 -0.93 17.70
N PHE A 245 -10.03 -0.70 17.39
CA PHE A 245 -10.48 -0.12 16.11
C PHE A 245 -10.16 1.38 15.93
N ASP A 246 -10.02 2.13 17.02
CA ASP A 246 -10.03 3.60 16.99
C ASP A 246 -8.66 4.28 17.16
N ASP A 247 -7.64 3.59 17.68
CA ASP A 247 -6.33 4.18 17.98
C ASP A 247 -5.26 3.94 16.87
N ASP A 248 -5.48 3.02 15.92
CA ASP A 248 -4.57 2.81 14.79
C ASP A 248 -4.88 3.81 13.65
N PRO A 249 -3.93 4.68 13.25
CA PRO A 249 -4.11 5.58 12.11
C PRO A 249 -4.47 4.85 10.81
N GLN A 250 -4.10 3.59 10.63
CA GLN A 250 -4.41 2.78 9.44
C GLN A 250 -5.73 1.99 9.56
N GLY A 251 -6.48 2.15 10.66
CA GLY A 251 -7.69 1.38 10.92
C GLY A 251 -7.41 -0.07 11.34
N PRO A 252 -8.43 -0.94 11.33
CA PRO A 252 -8.35 -2.28 11.92
C PRO A 252 -7.68 -3.29 11.00
N ARG A 253 -6.35 -3.18 10.88
CA ARG A 253 -5.56 -4.00 9.94
C ARG A 253 -5.64 -5.51 10.21
N ILE A 254 -5.83 -5.92 11.47
CA ILE A 254 -5.98 -7.34 11.81
C ILE A 254 -7.33 -7.85 11.32
N TRP A 255 -8.39 -7.05 11.49
CA TRP A 255 -9.71 -7.35 10.93
C TRP A 255 -9.65 -7.54 9.41
N PHE A 256 -8.98 -6.63 8.69
CA PHE A 256 -8.82 -6.75 7.24
C PHE A 256 -8.08 -8.03 6.84
N ALA A 257 -7.00 -8.37 7.54
CA ALA A 257 -6.23 -9.59 7.27
C ALA A 257 -7.08 -10.86 7.48
N VAL A 258 -7.95 -10.90 8.49
CA VAL A 258 -8.86 -12.03 8.68
C VAL A 258 -9.87 -12.12 7.53
N ILE A 259 -10.51 -11.01 7.15
CA ILE A 259 -11.45 -10.98 6.03
C ILE A 259 -10.79 -11.46 4.72
N GLU A 260 -9.59 -10.97 4.43
CA GLU A 260 -8.84 -11.33 3.22
C GLU A 260 -8.55 -12.83 3.15
N GLU A 261 -8.10 -13.45 4.25
CA GLU A 261 -7.84 -14.89 4.28
C GLU A 261 -9.12 -15.68 3.99
N LEU A 262 -10.23 -15.34 4.66
CA LEU A 262 -11.51 -16.03 4.51
C LEU A 262 -12.10 -15.90 3.09
N ARG A 263 -11.87 -14.77 2.42
CA ARG A 263 -12.25 -14.60 1.00
C ARG A 263 -11.51 -15.58 0.10
N THR A 264 -10.26 -15.88 0.40
CA THR A 264 -9.40 -16.79 -0.39
C THR A 264 -9.39 -18.24 0.11
N LEU A 265 -10.03 -18.52 1.25
CA LEU A 265 -10.06 -19.85 1.83
C LEU A 265 -10.78 -20.83 0.90
N GLU A 266 -10.03 -21.85 0.46
CA GLU A 266 -10.50 -23.00 -0.30
C GLU A 266 -11.10 -24.06 0.63
N ASP A 267 -11.89 -25.00 0.09
CA ASP A 267 -12.46 -26.14 0.83
C ASP A 267 -13.20 -25.76 2.13
N ARG A 268 -13.92 -24.63 2.12
CA ARG A 268 -14.57 -24.04 3.31
C ARG A 268 -15.40 -25.03 4.13
N VAL A 269 -16.01 -26.04 3.49
CA VAL A 269 -16.78 -27.10 4.14
C VAL A 269 -15.96 -27.86 5.21
N LYS A 270 -14.66 -28.09 4.98
CA LYS A 270 -13.78 -28.77 5.95
C LYS A 270 -13.57 -27.95 7.23
N HIS A 271 -13.78 -26.64 7.14
CA HIS A 271 -13.51 -25.67 8.20
C HIS A 271 -14.80 -25.09 8.80
N ALA A 272 -15.95 -25.75 8.60
CA ALA A 272 -17.27 -25.22 8.93
C ALA A 272 -17.39 -24.77 10.40
N ASP A 273 -16.86 -25.55 11.35
CA ASP A 273 -16.92 -25.25 12.78
C ASP A 273 -16.15 -23.97 13.12
N ALA A 274 -14.93 -23.84 12.59
CA ALA A 274 -14.12 -22.66 12.78
C ALA A 274 -14.75 -21.43 12.12
N LEU A 275 -15.27 -21.58 10.91
CA LEU A 275 -15.98 -20.52 10.19
C LEU A 275 -17.23 -20.05 10.95
N ARG A 276 -17.99 -20.96 11.57
CA ARG A 276 -19.12 -20.59 12.44
C ARG A 276 -18.67 -19.73 13.62
N SER A 277 -17.59 -20.11 14.29
CA SER A 277 -17.03 -19.35 15.41
C SER A 277 -16.59 -17.95 14.95
N ILE A 278 -15.93 -17.86 13.80
CA ILE A 278 -15.46 -16.59 13.23
C ILE A 278 -16.62 -15.67 12.83
N VAL A 279 -17.66 -16.20 12.17
CA VAL A 279 -18.86 -15.42 11.83
C VAL A 279 -19.54 -14.91 13.10
N GLY A 280 -19.65 -15.73 14.14
CA GLY A 280 -20.15 -15.31 15.45
C GLY A 280 -19.37 -14.12 16.01
N ALA A 281 -18.04 -14.21 16.05
CA ALA A 281 -17.17 -13.13 16.54
C ALA A 281 -17.33 -11.84 15.72
N PHE A 282 -17.46 -11.94 14.39
CA PHE A 282 -17.72 -10.80 13.54
C PHE A 282 -19.06 -10.10 13.85
N LEU A 283 -20.13 -10.88 14.06
CA LEU A 283 -21.45 -10.33 14.38
C LEU A 283 -21.49 -9.70 15.77
N GLU A 284 -20.77 -10.28 16.74
CA GLU A 284 -20.63 -9.70 18.08
C GLU A 284 -19.88 -8.37 18.07
N ARG A 285 -18.82 -8.26 17.24
CA ARG A 285 -17.97 -7.06 17.17
C ARG A 285 -18.37 -6.07 16.07
N GLY A 286 -19.34 -6.39 15.23
CA GLY A 286 -19.72 -5.61 14.06
C GLY A 286 -20.14 -4.15 14.34
N ASP A 287 -20.64 -3.85 15.53
CA ASP A 287 -21.01 -2.47 15.91
C ASP A 287 -19.80 -1.55 16.10
N ALA A 288 -18.63 -2.11 16.40
CA ALA A 288 -17.40 -1.35 16.60
C ALA A 288 -16.77 -0.90 15.28
N VAL A 289 -17.15 -1.51 14.15
CA VAL A 289 -16.58 -1.19 12.83
C VAL A 289 -17.48 -0.25 12.03
N LYS A 290 -16.82 0.62 11.26
CA LYS A 290 -17.45 1.59 10.37
C LYS A 290 -16.71 1.66 9.04
N GLY A 291 -17.28 2.37 8.08
CA GLY A 291 -16.69 2.57 6.77
C GLY A 291 -16.33 1.23 6.10
N ARG A 292 -15.12 1.15 5.52
CA ARG A 292 -14.62 -0.03 4.81
C ARG A 292 -14.76 -1.32 5.62
N ALA A 293 -14.40 -1.31 6.90
CA ALA A 293 -14.43 -2.53 7.72
C ALA A 293 -15.84 -3.11 7.87
N ARG A 294 -16.86 -2.23 7.93
CA ARG A 294 -18.27 -2.64 7.97
C ARG A 294 -18.76 -3.11 6.60
N ALA A 295 -18.38 -2.43 5.52
CA ALA A 295 -18.72 -2.86 4.16
C ALA A 295 -18.07 -4.20 3.81
N ASP A 296 -16.80 -4.39 4.17
CA ASP A 296 -16.07 -5.64 3.96
C ASP A 296 -16.66 -6.78 4.80
N LEU A 297 -17.16 -6.50 6.01
CA LEU A 297 -17.90 -7.47 6.84
C LEU A 297 -19.15 -7.97 6.12
N PHE A 298 -20.06 -7.08 5.69
CA PHE A 298 -21.30 -7.51 5.04
C PHE A 298 -21.03 -8.27 3.75
N SER A 299 -20.09 -7.77 2.93
CA SER A 299 -19.64 -8.48 1.74
C SER A 299 -19.07 -9.86 2.07
N LEU A 300 -18.30 -10.00 3.17
CA LEU A 300 -17.83 -11.31 3.61
C LEU A 300 -18.98 -12.23 4.03
N LEU A 301 -19.95 -11.73 4.80
CA LEU A 301 -21.09 -12.52 5.26
C LEU A 301 -21.89 -13.05 4.07
N GLU A 302 -22.28 -12.19 3.13
CA GLU A 302 -22.94 -12.60 1.88
C GLU A 302 -22.12 -13.64 1.11
N GLY A 303 -20.80 -13.43 0.97
CA GLY A 303 -19.91 -14.33 0.24
C GLY A 303 -19.63 -15.66 0.95
N LEU A 304 -19.77 -15.73 2.28
CA LEU A 304 -19.63 -16.96 3.06
C LEU A 304 -20.94 -17.75 3.08
N THR A 305 -22.07 -17.07 3.33
CA THR A 305 -23.37 -17.71 3.54
C THR A 305 -24.12 -17.96 2.25
N GLY A 306 -23.87 -17.17 1.20
CA GLY A 306 -24.65 -17.16 -0.03
C GLY A 306 -25.98 -16.40 0.08
N GLU A 307 -26.25 -15.79 1.23
CA GLU A 307 -27.50 -15.07 1.50
C GLU A 307 -27.38 -13.60 1.09
N SER A 308 -28.48 -13.05 0.58
CA SER A 308 -28.62 -11.63 0.28
C SER A 308 -29.50 -10.97 1.33
N ILE A 309 -28.89 -10.59 2.45
CA ILE A 309 -29.54 -9.86 3.54
C ILE A 309 -29.08 -8.41 3.46
N ALA A 310 -29.98 -7.46 3.73
CA ALA A 310 -29.60 -6.05 3.76
C ALA A 310 -28.40 -5.80 4.69
N ALA A 311 -27.62 -4.76 4.40
CA ALA A 311 -26.41 -4.36 5.13
C ALA A 311 -26.73 -3.79 6.54
N ASP A 312 -27.40 -4.59 7.36
CA ASP A 312 -27.89 -4.29 8.68
C ASP A 312 -27.47 -5.41 9.64
N LEU A 313 -26.76 -5.02 10.71
CA LEU A 313 -26.15 -5.99 11.60
C LEU A 313 -27.17 -6.77 12.44
N GLU A 314 -28.31 -6.16 12.78
CA GLU A 314 -29.36 -6.85 13.53
C GLU A 314 -30.05 -7.91 12.66
N LEU A 315 -30.33 -7.60 11.39
CA LEU A 315 -30.87 -8.60 10.46
C LEU A 315 -29.92 -9.79 10.30
N TRP A 316 -28.61 -9.53 10.20
CA TRP A 316 -27.62 -10.60 10.15
C TRP A 316 -27.54 -11.40 11.47
N ARG A 317 -27.64 -10.76 12.63
CA ARG A 317 -27.68 -11.42 13.95
C ARG A 317 -28.92 -12.30 14.10
N GLU A 318 -30.09 -11.81 13.71
CA GLU A 318 -31.34 -12.57 13.73
C GLU A 318 -31.26 -13.80 12.82
N TRP A 319 -30.77 -13.62 11.59
CA TRP A 319 -30.57 -14.73 10.67
C TRP A 319 -29.57 -15.74 11.21
N TRP A 320 -28.44 -15.28 11.76
CA TRP A 320 -27.41 -16.16 12.34
C TRP A 320 -27.93 -16.92 13.57
N LYS A 321 -28.74 -16.29 14.41
CA LYS A 321 -29.38 -16.95 15.56
C LYS A 321 -30.31 -18.07 15.11
N ALA A 322 -31.03 -17.89 14.00
CA ALA A 322 -31.96 -18.88 13.47
C ALA A 322 -31.26 -20.04 12.72
N HIS A 323 -30.19 -19.75 11.97
CA HIS A 323 -29.60 -20.72 11.02
C HIS A 323 -28.16 -21.15 11.38
N GLY A 324 -27.42 -20.32 12.13
CA GLY A 324 -25.98 -20.45 12.33
C GLY A 324 -25.54 -21.78 12.93
N ALA A 325 -26.35 -22.38 13.82
CA ALA A 325 -26.03 -23.68 14.42
C ALA A 325 -25.97 -24.85 13.41
N GLN A 326 -26.75 -24.77 12.34
CA GLN A 326 -26.84 -25.78 11.28
C GLN A 326 -26.17 -25.31 9.98
N TRP A 327 -25.72 -24.05 9.94
CA TRP A 327 -25.12 -23.46 8.75
C TRP A 327 -23.83 -24.20 8.36
N THR A 328 -23.71 -24.44 7.05
CA THR A 328 -22.51 -24.95 6.41
C THR A 328 -22.12 -23.99 5.28
N PRO A 329 -20.84 -23.65 5.15
CA PRO A 329 -20.38 -22.72 4.11
C PRO A 329 -20.50 -23.37 2.74
N SER A 330 -20.81 -22.55 1.72
CA SER A 330 -20.73 -23.00 0.33
C SER A 330 -19.29 -23.41 -0.02
N ALA A 331 -19.16 -24.50 -0.78
CA ALA A 331 -17.86 -24.98 -1.28
C ALA A 331 -17.20 -23.98 -2.24
N VAL A 332 -18.01 -23.18 -2.94
CA VAL A 332 -17.55 -22.09 -3.81
C VAL A 332 -17.98 -20.77 -3.19
N GLY A 333 -17.03 -19.87 -2.94
CA GLY A 333 -17.36 -18.52 -2.54
C GLY A 333 -18.16 -17.82 -3.63
N ALA A 334 -19.37 -17.36 -3.31
CA ALA A 334 -20.08 -16.48 -4.21
C ALA A 334 -19.33 -15.15 -4.28
N THR A 335 -19.30 -14.52 -5.46
CA THR A 335 -18.94 -13.11 -5.53
C THR A 335 -20.18 -12.34 -5.12
N PRO A 336 -20.20 -11.71 -3.94
CA PRO A 336 -21.39 -11.03 -3.46
C PRO A 336 -21.64 -9.80 -4.34
N GLU A 337 -22.91 -9.59 -4.71
CA GLU A 337 -23.32 -8.40 -5.43
C GLU A 337 -23.41 -7.25 -4.42
N ARG A 338 -22.45 -6.31 -4.47
CA ARG A 338 -22.43 -5.21 -3.50
C ARG A 338 -23.72 -4.40 -3.57
N THR A 339 -24.49 -4.42 -2.48
CA THR A 339 -25.69 -3.60 -2.35
C THR A 339 -25.34 -2.11 -2.45
N ASN A 340 -26.11 -1.39 -3.26
CA ASN A 340 -25.88 0.00 -3.69
C ASN A 340 -26.18 1.04 -2.59
N THR A 341 -25.60 0.86 -1.40
CA THR A 341 -25.88 1.69 -0.21
C THR A 341 -24.94 2.90 -0.07
N ALA A 342 -23.85 2.95 -0.83
CA ALA A 342 -22.93 4.09 -0.82
C ALA A 342 -23.56 5.31 -1.51
N VAL A 343 -23.67 6.42 -0.77
CA VAL A 343 -24.21 7.70 -1.25
C VAL A 343 -23.31 8.33 -2.32
N ALA A 344 -21.99 8.16 -2.18
CA ALA A 344 -20.99 8.66 -3.11
C ALA A 344 -20.35 7.53 -3.94
N LYS A 345 -20.11 7.83 -5.21
CA LYS A 345 -19.38 6.97 -6.14
C LYS A 345 -18.27 7.77 -6.81
N PHE A 346 -17.24 7.06 -7.27
CA PHE A 346 -16.19 7.61 -8.14
C PHE A 346 -16.09 6.76 -9.41
N HIS A 347 -16.51 7.32 -10.54
CA HIS A 347 -16.66 6.59 -11.81
C HIS A 347 -17.50 5.30 -11.68
N GLY A 348 -18.52 5.34 -10.80
CA GLY A 348 -19.43 4.21 -10.56
C GLY A 348 -18.96 3.22 -9.49
N LEU A 349 -17.71 3.29 -9.01
CA LEU A 349 -17.27 2.50 -7.86
C LEU A 349 -17.80 3.14 -6.55
N PRO A 350 -18.44 2.38 -5.65
CA PRO A 350 -18.91 2.90 -4.38
C PRO A 350 -17.74 3.35 -3.48
N ILE A 351 -17.93 4.45 -2.76
CA ILE A 351 -17.02 4.86 -1.68
C ILE A 351 -17.66 4.50 -0.35
N ASP A 352 -17.15 3.43 0.26
CA ASP A 352 -17.61 2.93 1.55
C ASP A 352 -16.63 3.25 2.71
N SER A 353 -15.52 3.94 2.43
CA SER A 353 -14.47 4.26 3.41
C SER A 353 -14.50 5.71 3.88
N PHE A 354 -14.06 5.94 5.12
CA PHE A 354 -13.78 7.26 5.69
C PHE A 354 -12.29 7.67 5.57
N ARG A 355 -11.41 6.83 5.05
CA ARG A 355 -9.95 7.08 4.95
C ARG A 355 -9.48 6.84 3.52
N VAL A 356 -9.73 7.82 2.66
CA VAL A 356 -9.69 7.66 1.21
C VAL A 356 -8.55 8.45 0.59
N VAL A 357 -7.84 7.82 -0.35
CA VAL A 357 -6.90 8.51 -1.25
C VAL A 357 -7.39 8.43 -2.68
N PHE A 358 -7.35 9.55 -3.38
CA PHE A 358 -7.44 9.60 -4.84
C PHE A 358 -6.02 9.76 -5.39
N LEU A 359 -5.52 8.71 -6.06
CA LEU A 359 -4.21 8.68 -6.71
C LEU A 359 -4.42 8.90 -8.21
N GLN A 360 -4.25 10.15 -8.66
CA GLN A 360 -4.64 10.60 -9.99
C GLN A 360 -3.43 10.75 -10.92
N ASP A 361 -3.52 10.12 -12.07
CA ASP A 361 -2.51 10.21 -13.12
C ASP A 361 -2.52 11.60 -13.79
N LEU A 362 -1.32 12.14 -13.99
CA LEU A 362 -0.98 13.36 -14.72
C LEU A 362 0.05 13.08 -15.84
N SER A 363 0.18 11.83 -16.26
CA SER A 363 1.03 11.42 -17.37
C SER A 363 0.54 11.97 -18.71
N GLY A 364 1.41 11.88 -19.72
CA GLY A 364 1.21 12.51 -21.02
C GLY A 364 -0.04 12.08 -21.75
N GLY A 365 -0.49 10.83 -21.65
CA GLY A 365 -1.71 10.44 -22.37
C GLY A 365 -2.99 10.87 -21.65
N MET A 366 -2.92 11.42 -20.44
CA MET A 366 -4.05 12.14 -19.82
C MET A 366 -4.44 13.41 -20.59
N THR A 367 -3.60 13.90 -21.51
CA THR A 367 -3.98 14.97 -22.45
C THR A 367 -4.86 14.48 -23.61
N ARG A 368 -4.99 13.17 -23.82
CA ARG A 368 -5.83 12.62 -24.87
C ARG A 368 -7.31 12.86 -24.56
N ASP A 369 -8.13 12.96 -25.59
CA ASP A 369 -9.59 12.92 -25.44
C ASP A 369 -10.10 11.51 -25.05
N ALA A 370 -11.41 11.41 -24.89
CA ALA A 370 -12.08 10.16 -24.55
C ALA A 370 -11.86 9.07 -25.63
N GLN A 371 -11.65 9.48 -26.89
CA GLN A 371 -11.36 8.60 -28.03
C GLN A 371 -9.86 8.26 -28.16
N GLY A 372 -9.00 8.76 -27.26
CA GLY A 372 -7.57 8.49 -27.22
C GLY A 372 -6.72 9.33 -28.17
N LYS A 373 -7.25 10.44 -28.72
CA LYS A 373 -6.55 11.37 -29.62
C LYS A 373 -5.94 12.54 -28.84
N TYR A 374 -4.71 12.94 -29.19
CA TYR A 374 -4.00 14.03 -28.51
C TYR A 374 -4.58 15.43 -28.79
N ASP A 375 -5.12 15.65 -29.98
CA ASP A 375 -5.75 16.93 -30.40
C ASP A 375 -7.25 16.73 -30.68
N GLY A 376 -7.90 15.98 -29.80
CA GLY A 376 -9.33 15.77 -29.85
C GLY A 376 -10.14 17.06 -29.71
N ALA A 377 -11.31 17.12 -30.34
CA ALA A 377 -12.24 18.24 -30.14
C ALA A 377 -12.97 18.17 -28.78
N GLY A 378 -12.95 17.01 -28.13
CA GLY A 378 -13.59 16.78 -26.83
C GLY A 378 -12.70 17.09 -25.63
N PRO A 379 -13.25 17.06 -24.41
CA PRO A 379 -12.47 17.27 -23.19
C PRO A 379 -11.42 16.19 -23.02
N SER A 380 -10.24 16.57 -22.50
CA SER A 380 -9.20 15.59 -22.20
C SER A 380 -9.64 14.62 -21.09
N ARG A 381 -8.98 13.46 -21.00
CA ARG A 381 -9.13 12.50 -19.89
C ARG A 381 -8.87 13.17 -18.55
N LEU A 382 -7.88 14.07 -18.47
CA LEU A 382 -7.63 14.85 -17.27
C LEU A 382 -8.81 15.78 -16.92
N ASP A 383 -9.44 16.41 -17.91
CA ASP A 383 -10.60 17.26 -17.65
C ASP A 383 -11.80 16.45 -17.15
N GLN A 384 -12.00 15.24 -17.69
CA GLN A 384 -13.03 14.31 -17.21
C GLN A 384 -12.74 13.85 -15.78
N ALA A 385 -11.50 13.41 -15.51
CA ALA A 385 -11.02 13.04 -14.19
C ALA A 385 -11.27 14.12 -13.12
N LYS A 386 -10.94 15.37 -13.44
CA LYS A 386 -11.16 16.51 -12.53
C LYS A 386 -12.63 16.76 -12.26
N ARG A 387 -13.48 16.69 -13.29
CA ARG A 387 -14.93 16.89 -13.15
C ARG A 387 -15.53 15.81 -12.28
N GLU A 388 -15.20 14.55 -12.52
CA GLU A 388 -15.71 13.45 -11.70
C GLU A 388 -15.18 13.54 -10.27
N LEU A 389 -13.88 13.81 -10.07
CA LEU A 389 -13.34 13.98 -8.72
C LEU A 389 -14.02 15.15 -7.98
N ALA A 390 -14.32 16.26 -8.65
CA ALA A 390 -15.07 17.36 -8.05
C ALA A 390 -16.48 16.93 -7.61
N LYS A 391 -17.24 16.26 -8.50
CA LYS A 391 -18.58 15.72 -8.20
C LYS A 391 -18.55 14.72 -7.04
N THR A 392 -17.57 13.82 -7.06
CA THR A 392 -17.36 12.83 -6.01
C THR A 392 -17.05 13.51 -4.69
N LEU A 393 -16.12 14.47 -4.67
CA LEU A 393 -15.81 15.23 -3.48
C LEU A 393 -17.11 15.87 -2.98
N GLU A 394 -17.83 16.68 -3.76
CA GLU A 394 -19.10 17.33 -3.35
C GLU A 394 -20.11 16.41 -2.65
N ARG A 395 -20.22 15.14 -3.06
CA ARG A 395 -21.17 14.16 -2.50
C ARG A 395 -20.61 13.32 -1.35
N LEU A 396 -19.29 13.26 -1.21
CA LEU A 396 -18.62 12.43 -0.20
C LEU A 396 -18.86 12.98 1.20
N ASP A 397 -19.02 12.12 2.19
CA ASP A 397 -19.37 12.49 3.57
C ASP A 397 -18.29 13.38 4.23
N ASP A 398 -18.72 14.41 4.96
CA ASP A 398 -17.84 15.38 5.64
C ASP A 398 -16.90 14.75 6.67
N GLN A 399 -17.26 13.58 7.22
CA GLN A 399 -16.42 12.79 8.16
C GLN A 399 -15.23 12.10 7.46
N CYS A 400 -15.20 12.02 6.13
CA CYS A 400 -14.07 11.43 5.42
C CYS A 400 -12.78 12.23 5.66
N ILE A 401 -11.69 11.50 5.86
CA ILE A 401 -10.33 11.99 5.79
C ILE A 401 -9.83 11.66 4.39
N VAL A 402 -9.46 12.70 3.63
CA VAL A 402 -9.11 12.58 2.21
C VAL A 402 -7.68 13.00 1.98
N ARG A 403 -6.99 12.28 1.08
CA ARG A 403 -5.74 12.72 0.47
C ARG A 403 -5.88 12.73 -1.05
N LEU A 404 -5.33 13.77 -1.68
CA LEU A 404 -5.16 13.82 -3.13
C LEU A 404 -3.67 13.67 -3.44
N VAL A 405 -3.34 12.67 -4.25
CA VAL A 405 -1.99 12.41 -4.75
C VAL A 405 -2.06 12.46 -6.26
N TYR A 406 -1.17 13.21 -6.87
CA TYR A 406 -1.07 13.34 -8.32
C TYR A 406 0.26 12.78 -8.77
N PHE A 407 0.27 11.90 -9.75
CA PHE A 407 1.51 11.26 -10.21
C PHE A 407 1.72 11.41 -11.70
N ALA A 408 2.95 11.71 -12.08
CA ALA A 408 3.52 11.56 -13.41
C ALA A 408 4.90 10.91 -13.21
N SER A 409 5.98 11.42 -13.81
CA SER A 409 7.33 10.88 -13.54
C SER A 409 7.69 11.05 -12.06
N PHE A 410 7.26 12.19 -11.52
CA PHE A 410 7.29 12.54 -10.12
C PHE A 410 5.85 12.61 -9.60
N PHE A 411 5.67 12.57 -8.29
CA PHE A 411 4.35 12.73 -7.69
C PHE A 411 4.34 13.87 -6.66
N GLU A 412 3.15 14.42 -6.45
CA GLU A 412 2.90 15.50 -5.50
C GLU A 412 1.59 15.24 -4.73
N THR A 413 1.41 15.95 -3.62
CA THR A 413 0.20 15.87 -2.82
C THR A 413 -0.45 17.22 -2.63
N PHE A 414 -1.75 17.21 -2.31
CA PHE A 414 -2.43 18.41 -1.86
C PHE A 414 -1.92 18.86 -0.48
N GLY A 415 -1.68 20.17 -0.33
CA GLY A 415 -1.26 20.79 0.93
C GLY A 415 0.24 20.72 1.20
N PHE A 416 0.78 21.73 1.87
CA PHE A 416 2.20 21.80 2.23
C PHE A 416 2.61 20.78 3.30
N ASP A 417 1.68 20.40 4.18
CA ASP A 417 1.95 19.46 5.27
C ASP A 417 1.81 17.99 4.85
N ARG A 418 1.38 17.73 3.60
CA ARG A 418 1.25 16.39 2.97
C ARG A 418 0.39 15.42 3.76
N LYS A 419 -0.47 15.93 4.62
CA LYS A 419 -1.34 15.12 5.48
C LYS A 419 -2.66 14.87 4.78
N ALA A 420 -3.28 13.76 5.17
CA ALA A 420 -4.69 13.57 4.87
C ALA A 420 -5.49 14.63 5.65
N VAL A 421 -6.48 15.23 5.01
CA VAL A 421 -7.25 16.36 5.56
C VAL A 421 -8.70 15.97 5.80
N PRO A 422 -9.35 16.47 6.88
CA PRO A 422 -10.79 16.31 7.05
C PRO A 422 -11.56 16.99 5.92
N LEU A 423 -12.45 16.25 5.26
CA LEU A 423 -13.15 16.70 4.07
C LEU A 423 -14.06 17.89 4.35
N GLY A 424 -14.89 17.83 5.40
CA GLY A 424 -15.83 18.91 5.72
C GLY A 424 -15.18 20.29 5.89
N LYS A 425 -13.89 20.35 6.29
CA LYS A 425 -13.13 21.61 6.44
C LYS A 425 -12.36 22.01 5.19
N SER A 426 -12.09 21.07 4.29
CA SER A 426 -11.11 21.24 3.19
C SER A 426 -11.73 21.09 1.80
N ARG A 427 -13.02 20.74 1.71
CA ARG A 427 -13.76 20.44 0.47
C ARG A 427 -13.51 21.43 -0.66
N ARG A 428 -13.74 22.72 -0.40
CA ARG A 428 -13.55 23.78 -1.42
C ARG A 428 -12.10 23.86 -1.90
N SER A 429 -11.14 23.76 -0.99
CA SER A 429 -9.71 23.81 -1.33
C SER A 429 -9.24 22.58 -2.10
N LEU A 430 -9.77 21.39 -1.78
CA LEU A 430 -9.50 20.15 -2.50
C LEU A 430 -10.03 20.20 -3.94
N ILE A 431 -11.28 20.68 -4.12
CA ILE A 431 -11.89 20.84 -5.45
C ILE A 431 -11.09 21.87 -6.28
N ALA A 432 -10.78 23.04 -5.71
CA ALA A 432 -10.00 24.06 -6.38
C ALA A 432 -8.61 23.57 -6.79
N ALA A 433 -7.89 22.91 -5.87
CA ALA A 433 -6.57 22.37 -6.17
C ALA A 433 -6.60 21.27 -7.22
N SER A 434 -7.67 20.46 -7.29
CA SER A 434 -7.86 19.48 -8.35
C SER A 434 -8.07 20.15 -9.71
N ALA A 435 -8.92 21.18 -9.76
CA ALA A 435 -9.21 21.91 -10.99
C ALA A 435 -7.95 22.54 -11.62
N GLU A 436 -7.02 23.01 -10.79
CA GLU A 436 -5.77 23.65 -11.22
C GLU A 436 -4.71 22.68 -11.76
N ARG A 437 -4.82 21.36 -11.55
CA ARG A 437 -3.77 20.40 -11.96
C ARG A 437 -3.58 20.33 -13.46
N GLN A 438 -2.35 20.15 -13.92
CA GLN A 438 -2.06 20.01 -15.35
C GLN A 438 -1.01 18.93 -15.55
N VAL A 439 -1.03 18.30 -16.73
CA VAL A 439 0.07 17.43 -17.17
C VAL A 439 1.36 18.25 -17.20
N PRO A 440 2.46 17.78 -16.58
CA PRO A 440 3.74 18.48 -16.63
C PRO A 440 4.22 18.69 -18.07
N LYS A 441 4.60 19.93 -18.41
CA LYS A 441 5.08 20.28 -19.76
C LYS A 441 6.57 20.03 -19.97
N LYS A 442 7.33 19.83 -18.88
CA LYS A 442 8.78 19.61 -18.95
C LYS A 442 9.06 18.25 -19.61
N PRO A 443 10.01 18.17 -20.57
CA PRO A 443 10.37 16.89 -21.19
C PRO A 443 10.72 15.83 -20.13
N HIS A 444 10.23 14.61 -20.33
CA HIS A 444 10.47 13.46 -19.44
C HIS A 444 9.85 13.55 -18.04
N TYR A 445 9.00 14.56 -17.75
CA TYR A 445 8.31 14.68 -16.46
C TYR A 445 6.86 14.17 -16.51
N ASN A 446 6.37 13.80 -17.69
CA ASN A 446 5.00 13.42 -17.98
C ASN A 446 4.84 11.92 -18.29
N ARG A 447 5.63 11.05 -17.66
CA ARG A 447 5.49 9.59 -17.78
C ARG A 447 4.72 9.03 -16.60
N GLY A 448 4.15 7.83 -16.67
CA GLY A 448 3.44 7.25 -15.53
C GLY A 448 4.39 6.54 -14.55
N ASN A 449 4.66 7.12 -13.38
CA ASN A 449 5.37 6.46 -12.27
C ASN A 449 4.39 5.96 -11.20
N LEU A 450 3.77 4.82 -11.48
CA LEU A 450 2.76 4.24 -10.59
C LEU A 450 3.36 3.58 -9.35
N TYR A 451 4.50 2.88 -9.48
CA TYR A 451 5.06 2.11 -8.36
C TYR A 451 5.44 3.02 -7.19
N ASP A 452 6.26 4.04 -7.46
CA ASP A 452 6.85 4.87 -6.41
C ASP A 452 5.75 5.67 -5.69
N SER A 453 4.80 6.23 -6.46
CA SER A 453 3.68 6.99 -5.92
C SER A 453 2.71 6.10 -5.11
N LEU A 454 2.44 4.89 -5.57
CA LEU A 454 1.55 3.95 -4.87
C LEU A 454 2.17 3.44 -3.57
N VAL A 455 3.44 2.99 -3.59
CA VAL A 455 4.13 2.50 -2.39
C VAL A 455 4.27 3.62 -1.37
N TRP A 456 4.57 4.84 -1.80
CA TRP A 456 4.55 5.97 -0.88
C TRP A 456 3.16 6.15 -0.26
N THR A 457 2.10 6.06 -1.07
CA THR A 457 0.70 6.28 -0.64
C THR A 457 0.21 5.26 0.39
N ILE A 458 0.47 3.96 0.20
CA ILE A 458 0.04 2.91 1.13
C ILE A 458 0.72 3.05 2.51
N GLN A 459 1.91 3.64 2.56
CA GLN A 459 2.68 3.84 3.80
C GLN A 459 2.19 5.06 4.61
N GLN A 460 1.25 5.83 4.06
CA GLN A 460 0.77 7.05 4.71
C GLN A 460 -0.29 6.74 5.77
N PRO A 461 -0.27 7.45 6.92
CA PRO A 461 -1.30 7.28 7.95
C PRO A 461 -2.66 7.79 7.45
N TYR A 462 -3.72 7.24 8.02
CA TYR A 462 -5.12 7.55 7.69
C TYR A 462 -5.49 7.17 6.26
N VAL A 463 -4.96 6.04 5.79
CA VAL A 463 -5.28 5.46 4.48
C VAL A 463 -5.67 4.01 4.67
N ASP A 464 -6.91 3.67 4.30
CA ASP A 464 -7.34 2.27 4.18
C ASP A 464 -7.90 1.93 2.79
N THR A 465 -8.21 2.93 1.96
CA THR A 465 -8.75 2.74 0.62
C THR A 465 -8.13 3.74 -0.37
N ILE A 466 -7.67 3.24 -1.51
CA ILE A 466 -7.04 4.03 -2.58
C ILE A 466 -7.85 3.82 -3.86
N TYR A 467 -8.22 4.91 -4.52
CA TYR A 467 -8.75 4.91 -5.88
C TYR A 467 -7.66 5.43 -6.82
N ILE A 468 -7.11 4.54 -7.62
CA ILE A 468 -6.14 4.88 -8.65
C ILE A 468 -6.93 5.26 -9.90
N LEU A 469 -6.65 6.44 -10.45
CA LEU A 469 -7.16 6.84 -11.75
C LEU A 469 -5.98 6.93 -12.71
N THR A 470 -5.95 6.04 -13.69
CA THR A 470 -4.83 5.89 -14.63
C THR A 470 -5.34 5.73 -16.06
N GLU A 471 -4.50 6.02 -17.05
CA GLU A 471 -4.78 5.64 -18.43
C GLU A 471 -4.15 4.29 -18.85
N GLY A 472 -3.41 3.64 -17.94
CA GLY A 472 -2.89 2.29 -18.18
C GLY A 472 -1.52 2.03 -17.57
N ALA A 473 -0.62 1.48 -18.39
CA ALA A 473 0.65 0.92 -17.96
C ALA A 473 1.64 1.98 -17.45
N PRO A 474 2.38 1.68 -16.37
CA PRO A 474 3.49 2.53 -15.96
C PRO A 474 4.59 2.54 -17.03
N THR A 475 5.28 3.67 -17.13
CA THR A 475 6.41 3.85 -18.05
C THR A 475 7.68 4.33 -17.34
N GLU A 476 7.58 4.62 -16.05
CA GLU A 476 8.69 5.02 -15.19
C GLU A 476 8.49 4.49 -13.75
N GLY A 477 9.52 4.62 -12.91
CA GLY A 477 9.50 4.21 -11.50
C GLY A 477 10.57 3.19 -11.13
N LYS A 478 10.48 2.64 -9.91
CA LYS A 478 11.43 1.63 -9.43
C LYS A 478 11.33 0.30 -10.19
N PHE A 479 10.11 -0.12 -10.55
CA PHE A 479 9.82 -1.36 -11.27
C PHE A 479 8.77 -1.12 -12.36
N LEU A 480 8.97 -1.75 -13.51
CA LEU A 480 8.12 -1.75 -14.70
C LEU A 480 7.75 -3.16 -15.18
N ASP A 481 8.59 -4.16 -14.92
CA ASP A 481 8.20 -5.55 -15.09
C ASP A 481 7.01 -5.85 -14.16
N TYR A 482 5.91 -6.36 -14.72
CA TYR A 482 4.64 -6.47 -14.01
C TYR A 482 4.66 -7.50 -12.89
N ASP A 483 5.36 -8.63 -13.07
CA ASP A 483 5.42 -9.65 -12.03
C ASP A 483 6.34 -9.17 -10.90
N ARG A 484 7.47 -8.54 -11.23
CA ARG A 484 8.34 -7.87 -10.26
C ARG A 484 7.63 -6.75 -9.50
N PHE A 485 6.88 -5.90 -10.22
CA PHE A 485 6.06 -4.83 -9.63
C PHE A 485 5.09 -5.40 -8.62
N LEU A 486 4.30 -6.41 -9.00
CA LEU A 486 3.26 -6.99 -8.13
C LEU A 486 3.86 -7.67 -6.91
N ALA A 487 4.96 -8.42 -7.07
CA ALA A 487 5.65 -9.06 -5.94
C ALA A 487 6.18 -8.03 -4.94
N HIS A 488 6.74 -6.93 -5.44
CA HIS A 488 7.24 -5.85 -4.61
C HIS A 488 6.10 -5.03 -3.99
N LEU A 489 5.01 -4.78 -4.71
CA LEU A 489 3.82 -4.11 -4.16
C LEU A 489 3.24 -4.94 -3.03
N GLU A 490 3.07 -6.25 -3.22
CA GLU A 490 2.52 -7.14 -2.19
C GLU A 490 3.35 -7.07 -0.91
N ARG A 491 4.70 -7.11 -1.03
CA ARG A 491 5.60 -6.97 0.13
C ARG A 491 5.35 -5.68 0.90
N GLU A 492 5.29 -4.55 0.19
CA GLU A 492 5.09 -3.24 0.81
C GLU A 492 3.66 -3.07 1.35
N TRP A 493 2.67 -3.73 0.75
CA TRP A 493 1.25 -3.65 1.10
C TRP A 493 0.85 -4.49 2.32
N ARG A 494 1.44 -5.67 2.52
CA ARG A 494 1.10 -6.60 3.61
C ARG A 494 0.93 -5.95 5.00
N PRO A 495 1.77 -4.98 5.43
CA PRO A 495 1.64 -4.37 6.75
C PRO A 495 0.51 -3.35 6.86
N TYR A 496 -0.04 -2.88 5.74
CA TYR A 496 -1.03 -1.79 5.68
C TYR A 496 -2.42 -2.26 5.29
N ARG A 497 -2.53 -3.32 4.47
CA ARG A 497 -3.82 -3.94 4.08
C ARG A 497 -4.80 -2.94 3.46
N THR A 498 -4.29 -1.94 2.73
CA THR A 498 -5.10 -0.92 2.05
C THR A 498 -5.83 -1.53 0.85
N ARG A 499 -7.11 -1.24 0.66
CA ARG A 499 -7.85 -1.69 -0.53
C ARG A 499 -7.56 -0.77 -1.72
N ILE A 500 -7.15 -1.32 -2.85
CA ILE A 500 -6.75 -0.54 -4.03
C ILE A 500 -7.72 -0.80 -5.18
N HIS A 501 -8.56 0.18 -5.46
CA HIS A 501 -9.40 0.21 -6.65
C HIS A 501 -8.64 0.85 -7.81
N VAL A 502 -8.89 0.36 -9.02
CA VAL A 502 -8.30 0.90 -10.26
C VAL A 502 -9.41 1.36 -11.18
N ILE A 503 -9.31 2.61 -11.61
CA ILE A 503 -10.17 3.22 -12.62
C ILE A 503 -9.29 3.53 -13.82
N SER A 504 -9.67 2.99 -14.98
CA SER A 504 -8.93 3.16 -16.23
C SER A 504 -9.70 4.00 -17.23
N PHE A 505 -9.03 4.99 -17.83
CA PHE A 505 -9.57 5.68 -19.00
C PHE A 505 -9.37 4.89 -20.29
N GLY A 506 -10.49 4.54 -20.93
CA GLY A 506 -10.51 3.76 -22.16
C GLY A 506 -10.35 2.26 -21.94
N GLU A 507 -10.53 1.50 -23.02
CA GLU A 507 -10.51 0.04 -22.96
C GLU A 507 -9.14 -0.52 -22.61
N LEU A 508 -9.06 -1.22 -21.48
CA LEU A 508 -7.88 -1.97 -21.11
C LEU A 508 -7.75 -3.22 -22.00
N ARG A 509 -6.55 -3.46 -22.55
CA ARG A 509 -6.29 -4.64 -23.40
C ARG A 509 -5.00 -5.35 -23.01
N GLY A 510 -4.97 -6.66 -23.25
CA GLY A 510 -3.79 -7.51 -23.14
C GLY A 510 -3.13 -7.49 -21.76
N ARG A 511 -1.79 -7.44 -21.74
CA ARG A 511 -1.00 -7.52 -20.50
C ARG A 511 -1.30 -6.39 -19.50
N ASN A 512 -1.67 -5.20 -19.98
CA ASN A 512 -1.97 -4.06 -19.10
C ASN A 512 -3.26 -4.28 -18.31
N LYS A 513 -4.28 -4.83 -18.96
CA LYS A 513 -5.54 -5.22 -18.30
C LYS A 513 -5.26 -6.22 -17.18
N ASN A 514 -4.59 -7.32 -17.54
CA ASN A 514 -4.27 -8.38 -16.59
C ASN A 514 -3.43 -7.86 -15.41
N PHE A 515 -2.49 -6.94 -15.65
CA PHE A 515 -1.68 -6.33 -14.60
C PHE A 515 -2.53 -5.52 -13.61
N LEU A 516 -3.37 -4.61 -14.11
CA LEU A 516 -4.21 -3.76 -13.27
C LEU A 516 -5.28 -4.57 -12.51
N GLU A 517 -5.87 -5.59 -13.15
CA GLU A 517 -6.79 -6.53 -12.50
C GLU A 517 -6.12 -7.33 -11.40
N LYS A 518 -4.93 -7.87 -11.65
CA LYS A 518 -4.15 -8.56 -10.60
C LYS A 518 -3.82 -7.62 -9.44
N MET A 519 -3.45 -6.37 -9.72
CA MET A 519 -3.15 -5.37 -8.70
C MET A 519 -4.37 -5.06 -7.82
N ALA A 520 -5.53 -4.81 -8.43
CA ALA A 520 -6.76 -4.56 -7.67
C ALA A 520 -7.15 -5.80 -6.85
N LYS A 521 -7.18 -6.98 -7.49
CA LYS A 521 -7.53 -8.25 -6.86
C LYS A 521 -6.62 -8.60 -5.68
N LEU A 522 -5.31 -8.35 -5.81
CA LEU A 522 -4.32 -8.58 -4.76
C LEU A 522 -4.71 -7.91 -3.43
N THR A 523 -5.40 -6.77 -3.51
CA THR A 523 -5.76 -5.94 -2.35
C THR A 523 -7.26 -5.95 -2.04
N GLY A 524 -8.02 -6.84 -2.67
CA GLY A 524 -9.48 -6.92 -2.54
C GLY A 524 -10.23 -5.72 -3.13
N GLY A 525 -9.59 -4.97 -4.04
CA GLY A 525 -10.21 -3.88 -4.78
C GLY A 525 -10.80 -4.33 -6.12
N GLU A 526 -11.33 -3.36 -6.86
CA GLU A 526 -12.05 -3.58 -8.12
C GLU A 526 -11.44 -2.75 -9.25
N VAL A 527 -11.59 -3.24 -10.48
CA VAL A 527 -11.24 -2.50 -11.69
C VAL A 527 -12.51 -1.97 -12.36
N ARG A 528 -12.49 -0.70 -12.73
CA ARG A 528 -13.55 -0.04 -13.50
C ARG A 528 -12.95 0.62 -14.73
N GLU A 529 -13.50 0.28 -15.90
CA GLU A 529 -13.19 0.98 -17.14
C GLU A 529 -14.20 2.13 -17.30
N VAL A 530 -13.70 3.35 -17.50
CA VAL A 530 -14.54 4.52 -17.77
C VAL A 530 -14.97 4.44 -19.23
N ASP A 531 -16.29 4.35 -19.46
CA ASP A 531 -16.86 4.42 -20.80
C ASP A 531 -16.76 5.88 -21.31
N PRO A 532 -15.94 6.15 -22.34
CA PRO A 532 -15.76 7.49 -22.87
C PRO A 532 -17.02 8.11 -23.51
N PHE A 533 -18.09 7.33 -23.69
CA PHE A 533 -19.34 7.76 -24.34
C PHE A 533 -20.55 7.82 -23.40
N ALA A 534 -20.47 7.23 -22.20
CA ALA A 534 -21.60 7.21 -21.26
C ALA A 534 -21.82 8.54 -20.52
N GLU A 535 -20.77 9.35 -20.32
CA GLU A 535 -20.85 10.61 -19.54
C GLU A 535 -21.28 11.84 -20.36
N ALA A 536 -21.58 11.69 -21.65
CA ALA A 536 -22.07 12.78 -22.51
C ALA A 536 -23.60 12.99 -22.46
N GLY A 537 -24.31 12.22 -21.62
CA GLY A 537 -25.77 12.09 -21.65
C GLY A 537 -26.55 12.64 -20.45
N ASP A 538 -25.91 13.30 -19.48
CA ASP A 538 -26.59 13.91 -18.32
C ASP A 538 -26.55 15.45 -18.33
#